data_AF-A0A7W6BG17-F1
#
_entry.id   AF-A0A7W6BG17-F1
#
_cell.length_a   1.000
_cell.length_b   1.000
_cell.length_c   1.000
_cell.angle_alpha   90.00
_cell.angle_beta   90.00
_cell.angle_gamma   90.00
#
_symmetry.space_group_name_H-M   'P 1'
#
loop_
_entity.id
_entity.type
_entity.pdbx_description
1 polymer ?
#
loop_
_entity_poly.entity_id
_entity_poly.type
_entity_poly.pdbx_seq_one_letter_code
_entity_poly.pdbx_strand_id
1 'polypeptide(L)'
;MLDVLIRSTLDIVGRTELLIESTMRLLHGGGFDEIEIYELDCEIERLRNVLFAADEAIRSLACKAERLPQTAAEHGLHTTLH
;
A
#
# COMPACT_ATOMS: atom_id res chain seq x y z
N MET A 1 6.68 -5.87 8.96
CA MET A 1 5.87 -6.13 7.74
C MET A 1 4.40 -5.85 7.98
N LEU A 2 3.73 -6.52 8.93
CA LEU A 2 2.31 -6.22 9.21
C LEU A 2 2.08 -4.75 9.64
N ASP A 3 2.95 -4.22 10.50
CA ASP A 3 2.92 -2.79 10.91
C ASP A 3 3.12 -1.83 9.73
N VAL A 4 3.94 -2.21 8.73
CA VAL A 4 4.12 -1.43 7.49
C VAL A 4 2.83 -1.45 6.67
N LEU A 5 2.21 -2.62 6.49
CA LEU A 5 0.94 -2.75 5.78
C LEU A 5 -0.16 -1.92 6.44
N ILE A 6 -0.32 -2.02 7.76
CA ILE A 6 -1.35 -1.27 8.51
C ILE A 6 -1.14 0.23 8.31
N ARG A 7 0.08 0.74 8.50
CA ARG A 7 0.38 2.17 8.31
C ARG A 7 0.15 2.62 6.87
N SER A 8 0.61 1.84 5.89
CA SER A 8 0.40 2.17 4.47
C SER A 8 -1.08 2.17 4.10
N THR A 9 -1.87 1.25 4.65
CA THR A 9 -3.32 1.19 4.35
C THR A 9 -4.06 2.39 4.93
N LEU A 10 -3.70 2.81 6.16
CA LEU A 10 -4.25 4.04 6.76
C LEU A 10 -3.86 5.29 5.98
N ASP A 11 -2.60 5.39 5.54
CA ASP A 11 -2.13 6.52 4.72
C ASP A 11 -2.81 6.56 3.34
N ILE A 12 -3.03 5.41 2.71
CA ILE A 12 -3.80 5.29 1.45
C ILE A 12 -5.21 5.84 1.64
N VAL A 13 -5.91 5.44 2.71
CA VAL A 13 -7.28 5.91 2.99
C VAL A 13 -7.29 7.43 3.19
N GLY A 14 -6.43 7.96 4.07
CA GLY A 14 -6.40 9.40 4.35
C GLY A 14 -6.07 10.25 3.12
N ARG A 15 -5.12 9.81 2.29
CA ARG A 15 -4.82 10.50 1.03
C ARG A 15 -5.96 10.42 0.02
N THR A 16 -6.62 9.27 -0.06
CA THR A 16 -7.78 9.08 -0.94
C THR A 16 -8.94 9.99 -0.53
N GLU A 17 -9.21 10.13 0.77
CA GLU A 17 -10.20 11.06 1.30
C GLU A 17 -9.88 12.52 0.91
N LEU A 18 -8.62 12.93 1.02
CA LEU A 18 -8.15 14.27 0.63
C LEU A 18 -8.35 14.53 -0.88
N LEU A 19 -8.07 13.53 -1.73
CA LEU A 19 -8.33 13.63 -3.18
C LEU A 19 -9.83 13.70 -3.51
N ILE A 20 -10.66 12.96 -2.78
CA ILE A 20 -12.13 13.00 -2.92
C ILE A 20 -12.65 14.40 -2.52
N GLU A 21 -12.21 14.94 -1.39
CA GLU A 21 -12.57 16.28 -0.93
C GLU A 21 -12.13 17.35 -1.94
N SER A 22 -10.91 17.24 -2.45
CA SER A 22 -10.38 18.12 -3.49
C SER A 22 -11.25 18.06 -4.76
N THR A 23 -11.61 16.86 -5.22
CA THR A 23 -12.48 16.68 -6.38
C THR A 23 -13.87 17.27 -6.14
N MET A 24 -14.44 17.08 -4.95
CA MET A 24 -15.72 17.69 -4.58
C MET A 24 -15.63 19.22 -4.60
N ARG A 25 -14.55 19.80 -4.07
CA ARG A 25 -14.32 21.26 -4.12
C ARG A 25 -14.23 21.77 -5.56
N LEU A 26 -13.56 21.03 -6.44
CA LEU A 26 -13.45 21.37 -7.86
C LEU A 26 -14.82 21.38 -8.56
N LEU A 27 -15.66 20.38 -8.28
CA LEU A 27 -17.01 20.27 -8.86
C LEU A 27 -17.98 21.38 -8.41
N HIS A 28 -17.81 21.92 -7.18
CA HIS A 28 -18.77 22.88 -6.60
C HIS A 28 -18.24 24.32 -6.49
N GLY A 29 -16.92 24.53 -6.54
CA GLY A 29 -16.27 25.78 -6.12
C GLY A 29 -15.71 26.68 -7.23
N GLY A 30 -15.81 26.28 -8.51
CA GLY A 30 -15.33 27.10 -9.63
C GLY A 30 -13.93 26.75 -10.14
N GLY A 31 -13.43 25.55 -9.85
CA GLY A 31 -12.13 25.06 -10.30
C GLY A 31 -11.01 25.26 -9.27
N PHE A 32 -9.80 24.87 -9.66
CA PHE A 32 -8.58 25.04 -8.88
C PHE A 32 -7.68 26.08 -9.53
N ASP A 33 -6.96 26.83 -8.70
CA ASP A 33 -5.84 27.63 -9.18
C ASP A 33 -4.63 26.73 -9.51
N GLU A 34 -3.60 27.32 -10.13
CA GLU A 34 -2.41 26.58 -10.58
C GLU A 34 -1.63 25.93 -9.42
N ILE A 35 -1.63 26.55 -8.24
CA ILE A 35 -0.97 26.02 -7.04
C ILE A 35 -1.77 24.81 -6.55
N GLU A 36 -3.08 24.94 -6.47
CA GLU A 36 -3.97 23.86 -6.04
C GLU A 36 -3.92 22.65 -7.00
N ILE A 37 -3.79 22.87 -8.31
CA ILE A 37 -3.60 21.79 -9.29
C ILE A 37 -2.26 21.08 -9.07
N TYR A 38 -1.18 21.85 -8.83
CA TYR A 38 0.14 21.27 -8.55
C TYR A 38 0.15 20.46 -7.25
N GLU A 39 -0.50 20.96 -6.20
CA GLU A 39 -0.63 20.25 -4.94
C GLU A 39 -1.43 18.96 -5.09
N LEU A 40 -2.50 18.98 -5.89
CA LEU A 40 -3.28 17.79 -6.20
C LEU A 40 -2.44 16.74 -6.94
N ASP A 41 -1.67 17.15 -7.94
CA ASP A 41 -0.77 16.26 -8.68
C ASP A 41 0.26 15.63 -7.74
N CYS A 42 0.86 16.44 -6.86
CA CYS A 42 1.77 15.96 -5.82
C CYS A 42 1.11 14.95 -4.87
N GLU A 43 -0.16 15.14 -4.47
CA GLU A 43 -0.88 14.19 -3.64
C GLU A 43 -1.18 12.87 -4.37
N ILE A 44 -1.51 12.93 -5.66
CA ILE A 44 -1.68 11.73 -6.50
C ILE A 44 -0.37 10.94 -6.60
N GLU A 45 0.74 11.63 -6.82
CA GLU A 45 2.09 11.05 -6.85
C GLU A 45 2.43 10.36 -5.52
N ARG A 46 2.17 11.04 -4.40
CA ARG A 46 2.42 10.49 -3.07
C ARG A 46 1.53 9.27 -2.78
N LEU A 47 0.24 9.32 -3.12
CA LEU A 47 -0.68 8.17 -2.97
C LEU A 47 -0.18 6.97 -3.77
N ARG A 48 0.25 7.19 -5.02
CA ARG A 48 0.77 6.11 -5.87
C ARG A 48 2.00 5.43 -5.25
N ASN A 49 2.91 6.20 -4.68
CA ASN A 49 4.10 5.66 -4.02
C ASN A 49 3.75 4.77 -2.82
N VAL A 50 2.79 5.18 -2.01
CA VAL A 50 2.34 4.40 -0.84
C VAL A 50 1.63 3.12 -1.28
N LEU A 51 0.80 3.20 -2.32
CA LEU A 51 0.12 2.04 -2.91
C LEU A 51 1.14 1.00 -3.41
N PHE A 52 2.20 1.46 -4.08
CA PHE A 52 3.26 0.58 -4.58
C PHE A 52 4.02 -0.11 -3.44
N ALA A 53 4.36 0.64 -2.38
CA ALA A 53 5.01 0.07 -1.20
C ALA A 53 4.12 -0.95 -0.48
N ALA A 54 2.81 -0.70 -0.39
CA ALA A 54 1.86 -1.64 0.18
C ALA A 54 1.74 -2.92 -0.66
N ASP A 55 1.60 -2.79 -1.98
CA ASP A 55 1.54 -3.92 -2.91
C ASP A 55 2.80 -4.81 -2.82
N GLU A 56 3.99 -4.21 -2.78
CA GLU A 56 5.23 -4.95 -2.63
C GLU A 56 5.31 -5.66 -1.27
N ALA A 57 4.84 -5.02 -0.20
CA ALA A 57 4.77 -5.65 1.12
C ALA A 57 3.80 -6.84 1.15
N ILE A 58 2.65 -6.76 0.44
CA ILE A 58 1.69 -7.86 0.28
C ILE A 58 2.33 -9.00 -0.51
N ARG A 59 2.96 -8.71 -1.65
CA ARG A 59 3.63 -9.69 -2.50
C ARG A 59 4.74 -10.42 -1.72
N SER A 60 5.56 -9.68 -0.99
CA SER A 60 6.60 -10.25 -0.12
C SER A 60 6.02 -11.17 0.96
N LEU A 61 4.88 -10.79 1.54
CA LEU A 61 4.20 -11.60 2.55
C LEU A 61 3.64 -12.90 1.95
N ALA A 62 3.00 -12.82 0.78
CA ALA A 62 2.49 -13.99 0.06
C ALA A 62 3.62 -14.97 -0.28
N CYS A 63 4.73 -14.51 -0.84
CA CYS A 63 5.89 -15.36 -1.12
C CYS A 63 6.47 -16.03 0.13
N LYS A 64 6.47 -15.35 1.29
CA LYS A 64 6.91 -15.95 2.56
C LYS A 64 5.93 -17.01 3.06
N ALA A 65 4.64 -16.74 2.96
CA ALA A 65 3.60 -17.70 3.35
C ALA A 65 3.65 -18.98 2.50
N GLU A 66 3.91 -18.86 1.20
CA GLU A 66 4.07 -20.01 0.28
C GLU A 66 5.32 -20.85 0.55
N ARG A 67 6.41 -20.26 1.05
CA ARG A 67 7.66 -20.95 1.38
C ARG A 67 7.67 -21.61 2.77
N LEU A 68 6.81 -21.17 3.68
CA LEU A 68 6.67 -21.75 5.01
C LEU A 68 6.30 -23.25 5.02
N PRO A 69 5.36 -23.75 4.18
CA PRO A 69 5.06 -25.18 4.11
C PRO A 69 6.20 -26.01 3.49
N GLN A 70 7.01 -25.43 2.61
CA GLN A 70 8.13 -26.13 1.95
C GLN A 70 9.27 -26.42 2.95
N THR A 71 9.61 -25.42 3.77
CA THR A 71 10.65 -25.56 4.79
C THR A 71 10.24 -26.46 5.95
N ALA A 72 8.97 -26.46 6.35
CA ALA A 72 8.45 -27.37 7.38
C ALA A 72 8.50 -28.85 6.92
N ALA A 73 8.23 -29.12 5.64
CA ALA A 73 8.33 -30.46 5.07
C ALA A 73 9.78 -30.95 4.97
N GLU A 74 10.72 -30.09 4.59
CA GLU A 74 12.15 -30.43 4.52
C GLU A 74 12.76 -30.72 5.90
N HIS A 75 12.37 -29.97 6.94
CA HIS A 75 12.87 -30.21 8.29
C HIS A 75 12.29 -31.48 8.93
N GLY A 76 11.02 -31.83 8.64
CA GLY A 76 10.41 -33.07 9.15
C GLY A 76 11.00 -34.36 8.55
N LEU A 77 11.49 -34.31 7.32
CA LEU A 77 12.15 -35.44 6.67
C LEU A 77 13.57 -35.69 7.21
N HIS A 78 14.28 -34.65 7.64
CA HIS A 78 15.63 -34.78 8.20
C HIS A 78 15.66 -35.29 9.64
N THR A 79 14.58 -35.13 10.43
CA THR A 79 14.54 -35.58 11.83
C THR A 79 14.08 -37.02 12.04
N THR A 80 13.65 -37.72 10.98
CA THR A 80 13.10 -39.09 11.07
C THR A 80 14.07 -40.16 10.55
N LEU A 81 15.31 -39.79 10.23
CA LEU A 81 16.40 -40.71 9.89
C LEU A 81 17.45 -40.73 11.01
N HIS A 82 17.08 -41.29 12.16
CA HIS A 82 18.04 -41.76 13.17
C HIS A 82 17.51 -42.98 13.91
#